data_AF-A0A6I9HN19-F1
#
_entry.id   AF-A0A6I9HN19-F1
#
_cell.length_a   1.000
_cell.length_b   1.000
_cell.length_c   1.000
_cell.angle_alpha   90.00
_cell.angle_beta   90.00
_cell.angle_gamma   90.00
#
_symmetry.space_group_name_H-M   'P 1'
#
loop_
_entity.id
_entity.type
_entity.pdbx_description
1 polymer ?
#
loop_
_entity_poly.entity_id
_entity_poly.type
_entity_poly.pdbx_seq_one_letter_code
_entity_poly.pdbx_strand_id
1 'polypeptide(L)'
;MTFAVSVACCGIEIRRFLRRQLAACKSNKCHEEALRELKWSSPPEAIERFKSQEIWFPPPQFYEFCRLCNFSSLEELQQFSSARALEGCERWMPVMLSAADGSIQLLPGDELYPEDPDYTGEKKIIMSTDKKVEDLMKEGGVFHRIVMKDINNLAVYVNIQAKYKHINPLMIKCDNSDYNSRL
;
A
#
# COMPACT_ATOMS: atom_id res chain seq x y z
N MET A 1 15.17 -5.82 -9.05
CA MET A 1 13.98 -5.50 -9.87
C MET A 1 13.67 -4.01 -9.71
N THR A 2 13.42 -3.26 -10.79
CA THR A 2 13.09 -1.82 -10.75
C THR A 2 11.72 -1.53 -11.37
N PHE A 3 10.97 -0.59 -10.81
CA PHE A 3 9.66 -0.15 -11.29
C PHE A 3 9.68 1.35 -11.58
N ALA A 4 8.81 1.76 -12.50
CA ALA A 4 8.52 3.15 -12.76
C ALA A 4 7.68 3.74 -11.61
N VAL A 5 8.31 4.60 -10.81
CA VAL A 5 7.63 5.45 -9.83
C VAL A 5 7.23 6.74 -10.53
N SER A 6 5.93 7.00 -10.59
CA SER A 6 5.39 8.29 -11.02
C SER A 6 5.34 9.21 -9.81
N VAL A 7 6.00 10.36 -9.91
CA VAL A 7 5.81 11.45 -8.95
C VAL A 7 4.62 12.28 -9.45
N ALA A 8 3.42 11.94 -8.99
CA ALA A 8 2.22 12.72 -9.29
C ALA A 8 2.17 13.93 -8.35
N CYS A 9 2.31 15.14 -8.90
CA CYS A 9 1.86 16.34 -8.20
C CYS A 9 0.32 16.34 -8.16
N CYS A 10 -0.23 16.30 -6.96
CA CYS A 10 -1.60 16.68 -6.56
C CYS A 10 -2.66 16.74 -7.68
N GLY A 11 -3.59 15.77 -7.67
CA GLY A 11 -4.88 15.88 -8.35
C GLY A 11 -5.21 14.74 -9.33
N ILE A 12 -6.27 14.00 -8.98
CA ILE A 12 -7.21 13.29 -9.87
C ILE A 12 -6.88 11.83 -10.29
N GLU A 13 -7.83 10.97 -9.88
CA GLU A 13 -8.26 9.65 -10.38
C GLU A 13 -7.27 8.47 -10.52
N ILE A 14 -7.22 7.66 -9.46
CA ILE A 14 -6.69 6.30 -9.47
C ILE A 14 -7.73 5.35 -10.10
N ARG A 15 -7.68 5.14 -11.41
CA ARG A 15 -8.26 3.95 -12.05
C ARG A 15 -7.27 3.35 -13.06
N ARG A 16 -6.87 2.10 -12.79
CA ARG A 16 -6.06 1.17 -13.63
C ARG A 16 -4.53 1.29 -13.55
N PHE A 17 -3.97 1.27 -12.35
CA PHE A 17 -2.51 1.27 -12.15
C PHE A 17 -1.82 -0.07 -12.52
N LEU A 18 -2.43 -1.23 -12.23
CA LEU A 18 -1.67 -2.50 -12.30
C LEU A 18 -1.57 -3.15 -13.70
N ARG A 19 -2.56 -3.03 -14.60
CA ARG A 19 -2.47 -3.62 -15.96
C ARG A 19 -1.65 -2.78 -16.94
N ARG A 20 -1.51 -1.47 -16.72
CA ARG A 20 -0.75 -0.58 -17.63
C ARG A 20 0.75 -0.55 -17.34
N GLN A 21 1.18 -0.78 -16.10
CA GLN A 21 2.60 -0.82 -15.74
C GLN A 21 3.37 -1.92 -16.50
N LEU A 22 2.80 -3.12 -16.64
CA LEU A 22 3.41 -4.22 -17.40
C LEU A 22 3.42 -3.98 -18.93
N ALA A 23 2.42 -3.30 -19.48
CA ALA A 23 2.34 -3.01 -20.91
C ALA A 23 3.23 -1.82 -21.32
N ALA A 24 3.38 -0.82 -20.45
CA ALA A 24 4.26 0.33 -20.66
C ALA A 24 5.75 -0.07 -20.69
N CYS A 25 6.11 -1.15 -19.99
CA CYS A 25 7.46 -1.73 -20.02
C CYS A 25 7.91 -2.18 -21.43
N LYS A 26 6.98 -2.34 -22.39
CA LYS A 26 7.29 -2.75 -23.78
C LYS A 26 7.17 -1.66 -24.84
N SER A 27 6.47 -0.55 -24.59
CA SER A 27 6.10 0.38 -25.68
C SER A 27 6.62 1.81 -25.55
N ASN A 28 7.24 2.21 -24.43
CA ASN A 28 7.73 3.57 -24.18
C ASN A 28 6.69 4.70 -24.47
N LYS A 29 5.40 4.37 -24.59
CA LYS A 29 4.33 5.33 -24.83
C LYS A 29 3.52 5.50 -23.56
N CYS A 30 4.00 6.37 -22.68
CA CYS A 30 3.15 6.97 -21.64
C CYS A 30 2.65 8.32 -22.18
N HIS A 31 1.34 8.56 -22.14
CA HIS A 31 0.75 9.84 -22.53
C HIS A 31 1.28 10.95 -21.60
N GLU A 32 1.92 11.96 -22.17
CA GLU A 32 2.78 12.96 -21.49
C GLU A 32 2.05 13.96 -20.59
N GLU A 33 0.71 14.04 -20.60
CA GLU A 33 0.01 15.18 -19.97
C GLU A 33 -0.21 15.08 -18.46
N ALA A 34 0.04 13.93 -17.82
CA ALA A 34 -0.19 13.72 -16.38
C ALA A 34 1.07 13.38 -15.56
N LEU A 35 2.23 13.26 -16.19
CA LEU A 35 3.47 12.78 -15.56
C LEU A 35 4.55 13.86 -15.63
N ARG A 36 4.90 14.44 -14.48
CA ARG A 36 5.98 15.44 -14.39
C ARG A 36 7.37 14.79 -14.43
N GLU A 37 7.50 13.60 -13.83
CA GLU A 37 8.77 12.89 -13.76
C GLU A 37 8.54 11.37 -13.64
N LEU A 38 9.39 10.60 -14.31
CA LEU A 38 9.41 9.14 -14.26
C LEU A 38 10.78 8.69 -13.73
N LYS A 39 10.80 8.05 -12.55
CA LYS A 39 12.02 7.48 -11.96
C LYS A 39 11.93 5.97 -11.90
N TRP A 40 12.99 5.31 -12.31
CA TRP A 40 13.17 3.88 -12.05
C TRP A 40 13.80 3.70 -10.68
N SER A 41 13.21 2.84 -9.85
CA SER A 41 13.78 2.45 -8.56
C SER A 41 13.35 1.04 -8.19
N SER A 42 14.15 0.35 -7.40
CA SER A 42 13.70 -0.92 -6.79
C SER A 42 12.63 -0.66 -5.73
N PRO A 43 11.80 -1.67 -5.36
CA PRO A 43 10.81 -1.48 -4.31
C PRO A 43 11.39 -1.00 -2.96
N PRO A 44 12.50 -1.58 -2.46
CA PRO A 44 13.15 -1.07 -1.25
C PRO A 44 13.65 0.37 -1.42
N GLU A 45 14.30 0.70 -2.54
CA GLU A 45 14.76 2.08 -2.81
C GLU A 45 13.60 3.08 -2.83
N ALA A 46 12.47 2.72 -3.43
CA ALA A 46 11.29 3.58 -3.48
C ALA A 46 10.74 3.85 -2.06
N ILE A 47 10.72 2.82 -1.21
CA ILE A 47 10.32 2.95 0.19
C ILE A 47 11.30 3.84 0.97
N GLU A 48 12.61 3.69 0.78
CA GLU A 48 13.60 4.54 1.43
C GLU A 48 13.46 6.01 0.98
N ARG A 49 13.22 6.26 -0.31
CA ARG A 49 12.93 7.61 -0.82
C ARG A 49 11.63 8.20 -0.26
N PHE A 50 10.65 7.35 0.01
CA PHE A 50 9.42 7.78 0.67
C PHE A 50 9.67 8.18 2.13
N LYS A 51 10.49 7.40 2.84
CA LYS A 51 10.92 7.72 4.22
C LYS A 51 11.72 9.02 4.28
N SER A 52 12.61 9.25 3.32
CA SER A 52 13.37 10.51 3.20
C SER A 52 12.56 11.69 2.66
N GLN A 53 11.26 11.49 2.39
CA GLN A 53 10.33 12.49 1.85
C GLN A 53 10.72 13.02 0.46
N GLU A 54 11.60 12.31 -0.25
CA GLU A 54 11.94 12.62 -1.65
C GLU A 54 10.78 12.32 -2.61
N ILE A 55 9.95 11.34 -2.26
CA ILE A 55 8.75 10.98 -3.01
C ILE A 55 7.56 10.79 -2.06
N TRP A 56 6.35 10.91 -2.62
CA TRP A 56 5.11 10.61 -1.93
C TRP A 56 4.38 9.47 -2.63
N PHE A 57 3.78 8.57 -1.85
CA PHE A 57 2.93 7.50 -2.36
C PHE A 57 1.45 7.84 -2.13
N PRO A 58 0.67 8.10 -3.20
CA PRO A 58 -0.78 8.05 -3.07
C PRO A 58 -1.24 6.63 -2.67
N PRO A 59 -2.27 6.50 -1.81
CA PRO A 59 -2.90 5.20 -1.58
C PRO A 59 -3.38 4.57 -2.90
N PRO A 60 -3.20 3.26 -3.14
CA PRO A 60 -2.65 2.22 -2.25
C PRO A 60 -1.15 1.92 -2.49
N GLN A 61 -0.39 2.81 -3.14
CA GLN A 61 0.93 2.47 -3.70
C GLN A 61 1.92 1.95 -2.66
N PHE A 62 1.97 2.55 -1.46
CA PHE A 62 2.88 2.11 -0.40
C PHE A 62 2.71 0.62 -0.05
N TYR A 63 1.46 0.16 0.06
CA TYR A 63 1.16 -1.25 0.34
C TYR A 63 1.71 -2.17 -0.75
N GLU A 64 1.49 -1.82 -2.02
CA GLU A 64 1.96 -2.63 -3.14
C GLU A 64 3.49 -2.64 -3.25
N PHE A 65 4.17 -1.54 -2.93
CA PHE A 65 5.63 -1.53 -2.83
C PHE A 65 6.14 -2.46 -1.73
N CYS A 66 5.51 -2.45 -0.54
CA CYS A 66 5.82 -3.41 0.52
C CYS A 66 5.58 -4.86 0.09
N ARG A 67 4.62 -5.10 -0.81
CA ARG A 67 4.35 -6.41 -1.40
C ARG A 67 5.40 -6.82 -2.43
N LEU A 68 5.81 -5.90 -3.28
CA LEU A 68 6.85 -6.13 -4.29
C LEU A 68 8.22 -6.41 -3.68
N CYS A 69 8.47 -5.95 -2.45
CA CYS A 69 9.66 -6.31 -1.68
C CYS A 69 9.80 -7.81 -1.39
N ASN A 70 8.76 -8.63 -1.58
CA ASN A 70 8.87 -10.09 -1.48
C ASN A 70 9.67 -10.71 -2.64
N PHE A 71 9.86 -9.99 -3.75
CA PHE A 71 10.49 -10.54 -4.96
C PHE A 71 11.88 -9.95 -5.18
N SER A 72 12.84 -10.82 -5.39
CA SER A 72 14.23 -10.46 -5.67
C SER A 72 14.45 -10.06 -7.13
N SER A 73 13.68 -10.66 -8.05
CA SER A 73 13.84 -10.49 -9.49
C SER A 73 12.50 -10.35 -10.21
N LEU A 74 12.55 -9.84 -11.45
CA LEU A 74 11.37 -9.77 -12.31
C LEU A 74 10.89 -11.16 -12.72
N GLU A 75 11.81 -12.12 -12.87
CA GLU A 75 11.49 -13.50 -13.20
C GLU A 75 10.65 -14.15 -12.09
N GLU A 76 11.05 -13.97 -10.83
CA GLU A 76 10.31 -14.49 -9.67
C GLU A 76 8.89 -13.90 -9.60
N LEU A 77 8.76 -12.58 -9.80
CA LEU A 77 7.46 -11.92 -9.87
C LEU A 77 6.61 -12.44 -11.04
N GLN A 78 7.22 -12.68 -12.20
CA GLN A 78 6.54 -13.23 -13.37
C GLN A 78 6.07 -14.66 -13.12
N GLN A 79 6.90 -15.51 -12.52
CA GLN A 79 6.54 -16.88 -12.16
C GLN A 79 5.39 -16.89 -11.16
N PHE A 80 5.46 -16.07 -10.10
CA PHE A 80 4.38 -15.90 -9.13
C PHE A 80 3.08 -15.45 -9.80
N SER A 81 3.13 -14.42 -10.64
CA SER A 81 1.97 -13.90 -11.37
C SER A 81 1.34 -14.94 -12.29
N SER A 82 2.18 -15.71 -13.01
CA SER A 82 1.72 -16.77 -13.92
C SER A 82 1.07 -17.92 -13.16
N ALA A 83 1.68 -18.36 -12.04
CA ALA A 83 1.17 -19.44 -11.21
C ALA A 83 -0.21 -19.13 -10.62
N ARG A 84 -0.49 -17.85 -10.33
CA ARG A 84 -1.79 -17.42 -9.80
C ARG A 84 -2.75 -16.84 -10.86
N ALA A 85 -2.44 -16.93 -12.15
CA ALA A 85 -3.23 -16.27 -13.20
C ALA A 85 -4.69 -16.73 -13.28
N LEU A 86 -4.97 -17.98 -12.84
CA LEU A 86 -6.32 -18.56 -12.79
C LEU A 86 -7.00 -18.38 -11.41
N GLU A 87 -6.30 -17.79 -10.45
CA GLU A 87 -6.83 -17.53 -9.12
C GLU A 87 -7.75 -16.30 -9.14
N GLY A 88 -8.67 -16.24 -8.18
CA GLY A 88 -9.52 -15.08 -7.99
C GLY A 88 -8.77 -13.84 -7.50
N CYS A 89 -9.53 -12.76 -7.36
CA CYS A 89 -9.09 -11.54 -6.69
C CYS A 89 -10.02 -11.25 -5.52
N GLU A 90 -9.46 -10.76 -4.42
CA GLU A 90 -10.26 -10.21 -3.34
C GLU A 90 -10.75 -8.81 -3.73
N ARG A 91 -11.99 -8.50 -3.41
CA ARG A 91 -12.48 -7.12 -3.51
C ARG A 91 -11.79 -6.30 -2.44
N TRP A 92 -11.01 -5.33 -2.87
CA TRP A 92 -10.23 -4.45 -2.02
C TRP A 92 -10.92 -3.10 -1.86
N MET A 93 -11.29 -2.75 -0.63
CA MET A 93 -11.78 -1.42 -0.27
C MET A 93 -11.26 -1.06 1.13
N PRO A 94 -10.35 -0.08 1.27
CA PRO A 94 -9.92 0.38 2.58
C PRO A 94 -11.06 1.14 3.27
N VAL A 95 -11.23 0.90 4.57
CA VAL A 95 -12.12 1.69 5.44
C VAL A 95 -11.25 2.50 6.39
N MET A 96 -11.50 3.81 6.45
CA MET A 96 -10.72 4.72 7.29
C MET A 96 -11.31 4.74 8.71
N LEU A 97 -10.48 4.37 9.70
CA LEU A 97 -10.75 4.53 11.12
C LEU A 97 -9.90 5.68 11.66
N SER A 98 -10.55 6.74 12.14
CA SER A 98 -9.89 7.84 12.85
C SER A 98 -9.68 7.46 14.31
N ALA A 99 -8.44 7.48 14.77
CA ALA A 99 -8.05 7.29 16.17
C ALA A 99 -7.68 8.64 16.80
N ALA A 100 -7.44 8.67 18.10
CA ALA A 100 -7.11 9.90 18.82
C ALA A 100 -5.79 10.56 18.38
N ASP A 101 -4.82 9.77 17.92
CA ASP A 101 -3.45 10.20 17.58
C ASP A 101 -3.02 9.82 16.15
N GLY A 102 -3.98 9.47 15.28
CA GLY A 102 -3.69 9.09 13.91
C GLY A 102 -4.88 8.48 13.18
N SER A 103 -4.62 7.83 12.06
CA SER A 103 -5.65 7.14 11.30
C SER A 103 -5.18 5.77 10.84
N ILE A 104 -6.13 4.88 10.61
CA ILE A 104 -5.88 3.49 10.21
C ILE A 104 -6.72 3.21 8.97
N GLN A 105 -6.10 2.72 7.91
CA GLN A 105 -6.81 2.09 6.80
C GLN A 105 -6.98 0.61 7.12
N LEU A 106 -8.20 0.22 7.45
CA LEU A 106 -8.59 -1.17 7.66
C LEU A 106 -8.84 -1.84 6.31
N LEU A 107 -8.32 -3.04 6.11
CA LEU A 107 -8.49 -3.82 4.88
C LEU A 107 -9.29 -5.11 5.17
N PRO A 108 -9.91 -5.72 4.16
CA PRO A 108 -10.70 -6.94 4.34
C PRO A 108 -9.94 -8.04 5.09
N GLY A 109 -10.54 -8.58 6.15
CA GLY A 109 -9.91 -9.60 7.01
C GLY A 109 -9.21 -9.04 8.25
N ASP A 110 -9.11 -7.71 8.37
CA ASP A 110 -8.78 -7.07 9.64
C ASP A 110 -9.94 -7.23 10.65
N GLU A 111 -9.62 -7.42 11.93
CA GLU A 111 -10.60 -7.58 13.00
C GLU A 111 -11.60 -6.42 13.13
N LEU A 112 -11.14 -5.19 12.88
CA LEU A 112 -11.97 -4.00 12.98
C LEU A 112 -12.66 -3.66 11.66
N TYR A 113 -12.42 -4.44 10.59
CA TYR A 113 -13.06 -4.20 9.31
C TYR A 113 -14.58 -4.45 9.43
N PRO A 114 -15.43 -3.49 9.01
CA PRO A 114 -16.88 -3.64 9.16
C PRO A 114 -17.41 -4.79 8.30
N GLU A 115 -18.43 -5.48 8.78
CA GLU A 115 -19.09 -6.57 8.05
C GLU A 115 -19.78 -6.08 6.76
N ASP A 116 -20.33 -4.87 6.78
CA ASP A 116 -20.99 -4.20 5.64
C ASP A 116 -20.35 -2.81 5.39
N PRO A 117 -19.17 -2.73 4.74
CA PRO A 117 -18.53 -1.46 4.41
C PRO A 117 -19.34 -0.69 3.36
N ASP A 118 -19.28 0.65 3.42
CA ASP A 118 -19.93 1.52 2.44
C ASP A 118 -19.18 1.51 1.10
N TYR A 119 -19.61 0.64 0.18
CA TYR A 119 -19.04 0.56 -1.16
C TYR A 119 -19.51 1.68 -2.12
N THR A 120 -20.58 2.40 -1.79
CA THR A 120 -21.14 3.45 -2.66
C THR A 120 -20.69 4.85 -2.25
N GLY A 121 -20.28 5.03 -0.98
CA GLY A 121 -19.96 6.33 -0.39
C GLY A 121 -21.20 7.12 0.02
N GLU A 122 -22.40 6.55 -0.14
CA GLU A 122 -23.67 7.20 0.16
C GLU A 122 -23.99 7.16 1.65
N LYS A 123 -23.58 6.09 2.35
CA LYS A 123 -23.82 5.92 3.79
C LYS A 123 -22.94 6.86 4.61
N LYS A 124 -21.82 7.35 4.05
CA LYS A 124 -20.86 8.25 4.71
C LYS A 124 -20.49 7.76 6.12
N ILE A 125 -20.27 6.46 6.26
CA ILE A 125 -19.90 5.87 7.54
C ILE A 125 -18.52 6.38 7.93
N ILE A 126 -18.46 7.24 8.94
CA ILE A 126 -17.22 7.71 9.55
C ILE A 126 -16.95 6.76 10.72
N MET A 127 -15.91 5.93 10.61
CA MET A 127 -15.45 5.14 11.74
C MET A 127 -14.45 5.98 12.54
N SER A 128 -14.76 6.24 13.80
CA SER A 128 -13.87 6.95 14.72
C SER A 128 -13.85 6.32 16.09
N THR A 129 -12.77 6.53 16.83
CA THR A 129 -12.59 6.06 18.21
C THR A 129 -11.71 7.04 18.98
N ASP A 130 -11.96 7.18 20.28
CA ASP A 130 -11.15 8.00 21.19
C ASP A 130 -9.89 7.26 21.67
N LYS A 131 -9.71 5.99 21.26
CA LYS A 131 -8.51 5.21 21.58
C LYS A 131 -7.32 5.69 20.75
N LYS A 132 -6.12 5.57 21.33
CA LYS A 132 -4.87 5.74 20.58
C LYS A 132 -4.62 4.53 19.69
N VAL A 133 -3.86 4.72 18.62
CA VAL A 133 -3.43 3.64 17.72
C VAL A 133 -2.73 2.53 18.50
N GLU A 134 -1.86 2.88 19.46
CA GLU A 134 -1.13 1.89 20.26
C GLU A 134 -2.06 0.96 21.04
N ASP A 135 -3.15 1.48 21.62
CA ASP A 135 -4.13 0.70 22.37
C ASP A 135 -4.89 -0.25 21.42
N LEU A 136 -5.29 0.25 20.23
CA LEU A 136 -5.93 -0.56 19.19
C LEU A 136 -5.03 -1.69 18.66
N MET A 137 -3.71 -1.50 18.71
CA MET A 137 -2.73 -2.53 18.33
C MET A 137 -2.47 -3.54 19.45
N LYS A 138 -2.74 -3.21 20.72
CA LYS A 138 -2.60 -4.12 21.87
C LYS A 138 -3.85 -4.97 22.08
N GLU A 139 -5.03 -4.39 21.86
CA GLU A 139 -6.31 -5.07 22.03
C GLU A 139 -6.62 -6.05 20.90
N GLY A 140 -6.20 -5.71 19.68
CA GLY A 140 -6.47 -6.51 18.49
C GLY A 140 -5.51 -7.69 18.32
N GLY A 141 -6.00 -8.76 17.70
CA GLY A 141 -5.21 -9.96 17.39
C GLY A 141 -5.03 -10.22 15.90
N VAL A 142 -5.94 -9.70 15.06
CA VAL A 142 -5.98 -9.96 13.62
C VAL A 142 -5.85 -8.65 12.85
N PHE A 143 -4.75 -8.53 12.11
CA PHE A 143 -4.35 -7.32 11.41
C PHE A 143 -4.28 -7.53 9.91
N HIS A 144 -4.91 -6.59 9.21
CA HIS A 144 -4.70 -6.31 7.80
C HIS A 144 -4.98 -4.80 7.61
N ARG A 145 -4.01 -3.98 8.03
CA ARG A 145 -4.21 -2.53 8.14
C ARG A 145 -2.95 -1.74 7.80
N ILE A 146 -3.16 -0.48 7.42
CA ILE A 146 -2.10 0.52 7.26
C ILE A 146 -2.32 1.58 8.33
N VAL A 147 -1.37 1.73 9.24
CA VAL A 147 -1.36 2.79 10.24
C VAL A 147 -0.70 4.03 9.64
N MET A 148 -1.34 5.17 9.76
CA MET A 148 -0.91 6.47 9.24
C MET A 148 -0.87 7.47 10.39
N LYS A 149 0.33 7.83 10.85
CA LYS A 149 0.51 8.92 11.82
C LYS A 149 0.48 10.28 11.12
N ASP A 150 1.12 10.35 9.95
CA ASP A 150 1.11 11.49 9.05
C ASP A 150 1.26 11.03 7.58
N ILE A 151 1.43 11.96 6.65
CA ILE A 151 1.46 11.68 5.20
C ILE A 151 2.70 10.89 4.73
N ASN A 152 3.76 10.83 5.54
CA ASN A 152 5.01 10.11 5.26
C ASN A 152 5.33 9.02 6.28
N ASN A 153 4.65 8.99 7.43
CA ASN A 153 4.78 7.97 8.46
C ASN A 153 3.66 6.92 8.34
N LEU A 154 3.97 5.89 7.55
CA LEU A 154 3.09 4.76 7.29
C LEU A 154 3.72 3.46 7.80
N ALA A 155 2.89 2.58 8.34
CA ALA A 155 3.28 1.22 8.71
C ALA A 155 2.21 0.22 8.27
N VAL A 156 2.64 -0.84 7.56
CA VAL A 156 1.73 -1.93 7.17
C VAL A 156 1.79 -3.03 8.21
N TYR A 157 0.63 -3.45 8.73
CA TYR A 157 0.48 -4.59 9.62
C TYR A 157 -0.43 -5.62 8.98
N VAL A 158 0.11 -6.82 8.74
CA VAL A 158 -0.63 -7.94 8.18
C VAL A 158 -0.18 -9.25 8.84
N ASN A 159 -1.13 -10.00 9.40
CA ASN A 159 -0.87 -11.31 10.00
C ASN A 159 -1.91 -12.38 9.60
N ILE A 160 -2.75 -12.07 8.63
CA ILE A 160 -3.72 -13.02 8.05
C ILE A 160 -3.09 -13.84 6.93
N GLN A 161 -3.69 -14.97 6.55
CA GLN A 161 -3.32 -15.65 5.32
C GLN A 161 -3.92 -14.91 4.10
N ALA A 162 -3.09 -14.66 3.09
CA ALA A 162 -3.54 -14.07 1.85
C ALA A 162 -4.50 -15.01 1.08
N LYS A 163 -5.63 -14.48 0.60
CA LYS A 163 -6.58 -15.25 -0.23
C LYS A 163 -6.07 -15.43 -1.65
N TYR A 164 -6.64 -16.40 -2.38
CA TYR A 164 -6.40 -16.64 -3.81
C TYR A 164 -4.92 -16.82 -4.17
N LYS A 165 -4.17 -17.52 -3.32
CA LYS A 165 -2.71 -17.73 -3.43
C LYS A 165 -1.94 -16.44 -3.68
N HIS A 166 -2.43 -15.31 -3.17
CA HIS A 166 -1.69 -14.07 -3.19
C HIS A 166 -0.60 -14.11 -2.12
N ILE A 167 0.28 -13.10 -2.14
CA ILE A 167 1.26 -12.85 -1.09
C ILE A 167 0.93 -11.56 -0.33
N ASN A 168 1.16 -11.55 0.97
CA ASN A 168 1.04 -10.37 1.82
C ASN A 168 2.27 -9.46 1.68
N PRO A 169 2.14 -8.16 1.96
CA PRO A 169 3.29 -7.27 2.04
C PRO A 169 4.18 -7.63 3.21
N LEU A 170 5.47 -7.30 3.05
CA LEU A 170 6.37 -7.29 4.18
C LEU A 170 5.93 -6.20 5.17
N MET A 171 5.99 -6.52 6.47
CA MET A 171 5.70 -5.56 7.54
C MET A 171 6.83 -4.53 7.59
N ILE A 172 6.61 -3.37 6.96
CA ILE A 172 7.56 -2.26 6.90
C ILE A 172 6.99 -1.08 7.67
N LYS A 173 7.82 -0.49 8.53
CA LYS A 173 7.55 0.74 9.27
C LYS A 173 8.37 1.89 8.69
N CYS A 174 7.72 3.01 8.41
CA CYS A 174 8.37 4.27 8.07
C CYS A 174 8.34 5.19 9.28
N ASP A 175 9.06 4.84 10.35
CA ASP A 175 9.24 5.73 11.49
C ASP A 175 10.53 6.56 11.29
N ASN A 176 10.45 7.88 11.48
CA ASN A 176 11.60 8.80 11.38
C ASN A 176 12.67 8.58 12.47
N SER A 177 12.46 7.65 13.40
CA SER A 177 13.38 7.40 14.53
C SER A 177 14.57 6.50 14.19
N ASP A 178 14.57 5.81 13.04
CA ASP A 178 15.60 4.81 12.71
C ASP A 178 16.88 5.41 12.07
N TYR A 179 16.97 6.73 11.90
CA TYR A 179 18.15 7.40 11.33
C TYR A 179 19.44 7.25 12.15
N ASN A 180 19.39 6.69 13.36
CA ASN A 180 20.56 6.55 14.25
C ASN A 180 21.05 5.11 14.48
N SER A 181 20.61 4.12 13.70
CA SER A 181 21.17 2.77 13.84
C SER A 181 21.62 2.16 12.52
N ARG A 182 22.72 2.71 11.98
CA ARG A 182 23.84 2.01 11.30
C ARG A 182 24.68 2.98 10.48
N LEU A 183 25.66 3.58 11.16
CA LEU A 183 27.00 3.81 10.60
C LEU A 183 27.94 2.78 11.23
#